data_AF-A0A5J4Z6V7-F1
#
_entry.id   AF-A0A5J4Z6V7-F1
#
_cell.length_a   1.000
_cell.length_b   1.000
_cell.length_c   1.000
_cell.angle_alpha   90.00
_cell.angle_beta   90.00
_cell.angle_gamma   90.00
#
_symmetry.space_group_name_H-M   'P 1'
#
loop_
_entity.id
_entity.type
_entity.pdbx_description
1 polymer ?
#
loop_
_entity_poly.entity_id
_entity_poly.type
_entity_poly.pdbx_seq_one_letter_code
_entity_poly.pdbx_strand_id
1 'polypeptide(L)'
;MVEYKVRLMIEQTLASEDVVRVVGNLACLGAWNVLAAPVMRKGKAGSLLLEFVVPSDQLEHCDMEYKYVLSNASARKAHVKWENGNNRVISREEFRATFERAGAIEMHDAAFRSGASDWCPCDVNDEPFLQTEAAESEAPGKENAAPVAKESKLGDLQREAQPQIVRVFSLPFFNPMTEQERRELSRQRAQEQEQMGLHIFGGFGRLFSKPVVKTT
;
A
#
# COMPACT_ATOMS: atom_id res chain seq x y z
N MET A 1 22.20 2.17 15.86
CA MET A 1 21.28 2.33 14.72
C MET A 1 21.00 3.82 14.60
N VAL A 2 21.21 4.41 13.43
CA VAL A 2 20.92 5.83 13.23
C VAL A 2 19.44 5.95 12.85
N GLU A 3 18.76 6.92 13.43
CA GLU A 3 17.35 7.17 13.17
C GLU A 3 17.20 8.55 12.54
N TYR A 4 16.53 8.60 11.39
CA TYR A 4 16.28 9.85 10.69
C TYR A 4 14.88 10.35 11.01
N LYS A 5 14.79 11.54 11.61
CA LYS A 5 13.50 12.21 11.86
C LYS A 5 13.07 12.96 10.61
N VAL A 6 11.92 12.58 10.06
CA VAL A 6 11.34 13.18 8.86
C VAL A 6 10.04 13.89 9.21
N ARG A 7 9.88 15.08 8.64
CA ARG A 7 8.72 15.94 8.77
C ARG A 7 8.20 16.34 7.39
N LEU A 8 7.05 15.80 7.02
CA LEU A 8 6.36 16.12 5.76
C LEU A 8 5.23 17.12 6.02
N MET A 9 5.20 18.20 5.25
CA MET A 9 4.18 19.24 5.34
C MET A 9 3.60 19.54 3.95
N ILE A 10 2.27 19.57 3.87
CA ILE A 10 1.52 19.99 2.68
C ILE A 10 0.46 21.01 3.07
N GLU A 11 0.08 21.88 2.12
CA GLU A 11 -1.04 22.81 2.29
C GLU A 11 -2.26 22.26 1.56
N GLN A 12 -3.29 21.85 2.31
CA GLN A 12 -4.49 21.27 1.71
C GLN A 12 -5.73 21.49 2.56
N THR A 13 -6.76 22.06 1.93
CA THR A 13 -8.10 22.11 2.53
C THR A 13 -8.82 20.79 2.27
N LEU A 14 -9.25 20.13 3.35
CA LEU A 14 -10.00 18.87 3.30
C LEU A 14 -11.47 19.10 3.63
N ALA A 15 -12.35 18.26 3.07
CA ALA A 15 -13.70 18.11 3.59
C ALA A 15 -13.65 17.54 5.03
N SER A 16 -14.73 17.70 5.80
CA SER A 16 -14.72 17.37 7.25
C SER A 16 -14.32 15.92 7.55
N GLU A 17 -14.72 15.00 6.67
CA GLU A 17 -14.56 13.54 6.86
C GLU A 17 -13.34 12.95 6.12
N ASP A 18 -12.67 13.75 5.29
CA ASP A 18 -11.54 13.27 4.51
C ASP A 18 -10.25 13.36 5.32
N VAL A 19 -9.38 12.36 5.14
CA VAL A 19 -8.05 12.31 5.73
C VAL A 19 -7.02 12.00 4.64
N VAL A 20 -5.83 12.61 4.77
CA VAL A 20 -4.69 12.33 3.89
C VAL A 20 -3.75 11.37 4.58
N ARG A 21 -3.35 10.32 3.87
CA ARG A 21 -2.33 9.36 4.25
C ARG A 21 -1.10 9.53 3.37
N VAL A 22 0.07 9.21 3.91
CA VAL A 22 1.31 9.12 3.13
C VAL A 22 1.67 7.65 3.00
N VAL A 23 1.59 7.15 1.77
CA VAL A 23 1.84 5.75 1.45
C VAL A 23 3.18 5.66 0.72
N GLY A 24 4.04 4.73 1.06
CA GLY A 24 5.35 4.61 0.42
C GLY A 24 5.96 3.23 0.52
N ASN A 25 7.13 3.07 -0.10
CA ASN A 25 7.86 1.80 -0.13
C ASN A 25 8.39 1.37 1.25
N LEU A 26 8.73 2.33 2.12
CA LEU A 26 9.26 2.07 3.44
C LEU A 26 8.20 1.48 4.39
N ALA A 27 8.65 0.65 5.34
CA ALA A 27 7.74 0.00 6.30
C ALA A 27 7.01 1.02 7.19
N CYS A 28 7.69 2.11 7.58
CA CYS A 28 7.08 3.20 8.35
C CYS A 28 6.03 4.00 7.56
N LEU A 29 6.00 3.85 6.23
CA LEU A 29 5.01 4.43 5.31
C LEU A 29 3.98 3.38 4.84
N GLY A 30 3.96 2.21 5.48
CA GLY A 30 3.00 1.15 5.20
C GLY A 30 3.35 0.22 4.03
N ALA A 31 4.52 0.34 3.41
CA ALA A 31 4.96 -0.54 2.31
C ALA A 31 3.88 -0.69 1.21
N TRP A 32 3.37 0.43 0.71
CA TRP A 32 2.28 0.53 -0.26
C TRP A 32 0.89 0.06 0.21
N ASN A 33 0.74 -0.35 1.47
CA ASN A 33 -0.55 -0.67 2.07
C ASN A 33 -1.22 0.59 2.67
N VAL A 34 -2.27 1.08 2.01
CA VAL A 34 -3.05 2.26 2.40
C VAL A 34 -3.61 2.16 3.83
N LEU A 35 -4.02 0.97 4.26
CA LEU A 35 -4.61 0.78 5.60
C LEU A 35 -3.56 0.88 6.71
N ALA A 36 -2.33 0.43 6.42
CA ALA A 36 -1.18 0.52 7.32
C ALA A 36 -0.48 1.88 7.29
N ALA A 37 -0.71 2.66 6.24
CA ALA A 37 -0.05 3.94 6.03
C ALA A 37 -0.45 4.99 7.07
N PRO A 38 0.51 5.81 7.55
CA PRO A 38 0.25 6.84 8.54
C PRO A 38 -0.66 7.96 8.01
N VAL A 39 -1.49 8.49 8.89
CA VAL A 39 -2.41 9.61 8.61
C VAL A 39 -1.72 10.93 8.95
N MET A 40 -1.79 11.90 8.04
CA MET A 40 -1.32 13.27 8.29
C MET A 40 -2.26 13.98 9.27
N ARG A 41 -1.69 14.70 10.24
CA ARG A 41 -2.42 15.47 11.24
C ARG A 41 -2.67 16.88 10.73
N LYS A 42 -3.79 17.49 11.11
CA LYS A 42 -4.06 18.91 10.83
C LYS A 42 -3.06 19.78 11.60
N GLY A 43 -2.27 20.55 10.86
CA GLY A 43 -1.34 21.55 11.36
C GLY A 43 -1.99 22.93 11.51
N LYS A 44 -1.16 23.97 11.63
CA LYS A 44 -1.63 25.36 11.69
C LYS A 44 -2.00 25.85 10.29
N ALA A 45 -2.90 26.82 10.21
CA ALA A 45 -3.25 27.53 8.96
C ALA A 45 -3.68 26.62 7.79
N GLY A 46 -4.33 25.48 8.08
CA GLY A 46 -4.79 24.56 7.02
C GLY A 46 -3.69 23.67 6.43
N SER A 47 -2.50 23.64 7.01
CA SER A 47 -1.48 22.65 6.67
C SER A 47 -1.84 21.26 7.19
N LEU A 48 -1.30 20.24 6.56
CA LEU A 48 -1.27 18.86 7.06
C LEU A 48 0.18 18.47 7.31
N LEU A 49 0.42 17.76 8.41
CA LEU A 49 1.73 17.44 8.93
C LEU A 49 1.82 15.95 9.25
N LEU A 50 2.91 15.31 8.80
CA LEU A 50 3.29 13.98 9.25
C LEU A 50 4.74 14.00 9.76
N GLU A 51 4.94 13.43 10.94
CA GLU A 51 6.25 13.21 11.55
C GLU A 51 6.46 11.71 11.72
N PHE A 52 7.59 11.20 11.24
CA PHE A 52 7.94 9.79 11.35
C PHE A 52 9.46 9.61 11.43
N VAL A 53 9.86 8.40 11.80
CA VAL A 53 11.26 8.00 11.88
C VAL A 53 11.55 6.98 10.81
N VAL A 54 12.66 7.17 10.09
CA VAL A 54 13.20 6.20 9.15
C VAL A 54 14.45 5.57 9.75
N PRO A 55 14.42 4.26 10.05
CA PRO A 55 15.62 3.51 10.42
C PRO A 55 16.65 3.54 9.29
N SER A 56 17.92 3.77 9.63
CA SER A 56 18.96 3.95 8.60
C SER A 56 19.17 2.75 7.69
N ASP A 57 18.97 1.55 8.21
CA ASP A 57 19.07 0.28 7.48
C ASP A 57 18.04 0.16 6.35
N GLN A 58 16.87 0.79 6.46
CA GLN A 58 15.88 0.80 5.37
C GLN A 58 16.33 1.65 4.16
N LEU A 59 17.19 2.65 4.38
CA LEU A 59 17.68 3.55 3.33
C LEU A 59 19.02 3.15 2.73
N GLU A 60 19.70 2.15 3.31
CA GLU A 60 20.97 1.66 2.76
C GLU A 60 20.79 1.03 1.37
N HIS A 61 19.60 0.53 1.09
CA HIS A 61 19.32 -0.31 -0.08
C HIS A 61 18.28 0.25 -1.04
N CYS A 62 17.59 1.35 -0.70
CA CYS A 62 16.59 1.93 -1.57
C CYS A 62 16.41 3.44 -1.37
N ASP A 63 15.92 4.10 -2.41
CA ASP A 63 15.43 5.47 -2.34
C ASP A 63 14.06 5.49 -1.64
N MET A 64 13.73 6.59 -0.99
CA MET A 64 12.41 6.74 -0.38
C MET A 64 11.41 7.15 -1.46
N GLU A 65 10.43 6.29 -1.71
CA GLU A 65 9.30 6.57 -2.60
C GLU A 65 8.02 6.73 -1.80
N TYR A 66 7.24 7.76 -2.10
CA TYR A 66 5.96 7.95 -1.46
C TYR A 66 4.94 8.68 -2.35
N LYS A 67 3.68 8.59 -1.93
CA LYS A 67 2.53 9.17 -2.61
C LYS A 67 1.44 9.53 -1.60
N TYR A 68 0.71 10.63 -1.83
CA TYR A 68 -0.43 11.00 -0.99
C TYR A 68 -1.70 10.27 -1.41
N VAL A 69 -2.50 9.90 -0.41
CA VAL A 69 -3.77 9.22 -0.58
C VAL A 69 -4.86 9.92 0.23
N LEU A 70 -5.94 10.31 -0.44
CA LEU A 70 -7.16 10.79 0.21
C LEU A 70 -8.04 9.59 0.53
N SER A 71 -8.45 9.48 1.79
CA SER A 71 -9.41 8.47 2.23
C SER A 71 -10.51 9.09 3.06
N ASN A 72 -11.73 8.58 2.92
CA ASN A 72 -12.86 9.01 3.75
C ASN A 72 -13.04 8.01 4.90
N ALA A 73 -12.82 8.46 6.14
CA ALA A 73 -12.89 7.58 7.31
C ALA A 73 -14.33 7.20 7.68
N SER A 74 -15.30 8.01 7.28
CA SER A 74 -16.71 7.90 7.69
C SER A 74 -17.56 7.11 6.69
N ALA A 75 -17.05 6.87 5.49
CA ALA A 75 -17.76 6.13 4.46
C ALA A 75 -17.81 4.62 4.78
N ARG A 76 -19.00 4.02 4.63
CA ARG A 76 -19.24 2.56 4.82
C ARG A 76 -18.35 1.69 3.92
N LYS A 77 -17.91 2.23 2.79
CA LYS A 77 -16.85 1.67 1.94
C LYS A 77 -15.71 2.68 1.92
N ALA A 78 -14.49 2.24 2.25
CA ALA A 78 -13.31 3.10 2.19
C ALA A 78 -13.09 3.56 0.74
N HIS A 79 -13.45 4.81 0.46
CA HIS A 79 -13.08 5.44 -0.80
C HIS A 79 -11.63 5.89 -0.68
N VAL A 80 -10.79 5.38 -1.58
CA VAL A 80 -9.37 5.70 -1.67
C VAL A 80 -9.14 6.41 -2.98
N LYS A 81 -8.52 7.58 -2.95
CA LYS A 81 -8.07 8.32 -4.14
C LYS A 81 -6.59 8.63 -4.01
N TRP A 82 -5.83 8.38 -5.07
CA TRP A 82 -4.39 8.72 -5.09
C TRP A 82 -4.18 10.11 -5.68
N GLU A 83 -3.11 10.77 -5.26
CA GLU A 83 -2.67 11.98 -5.98
C GLU A 83 -2.36 11.65 -7.45
N ASN A 84 -2.52 12.63 -8.33
CA ASN A 84 -2.13 12.49 -9.72
C ASN A 84 -0.60 12.45 -9.90
N GLY A 85 -0.13 11.87 -11.01
CA GLY A 85 1.29 11.86 -11.39
C GLY A 85 2.10 10.71 -10.81
N ASN A 86 3.42 10.83 -10.96
CA ASN A 86 4.40 9.83 -10.52
C ASN A 86 4.59 9.86 -9.00
N ASN A 87 5.15 8.77 -8.46
CA ASN A 87 5.61 8.72 -7.08
C ASN A 87 6.66 9.82 -6.85
N ARG A 88 6.66 10.37 -5.64
CA ARG A 88 7.73 11.25 -5.17
C ARG A 88 8.90 10.38 -4.76
N VAL A 89 10.09 10.76 -5.18
CA VAL A 89 11.32 10.02 -4.92
C VAL A 89 12.31 10.97 -4.27
N ILE A 90 12.89 10.54 -3.15
CA ILE A 90 14.05 11.20 -2.55
C ILE A 90 15.19 10.20 -2.59
N SER A 91 16.29 10.58 -3.23
CA SER A 91 17.44 9.69 -3.26
C SER A 91 18.03 9.54 -1.87
N ARG A 92 18.59 8.36 -1.59
CA ARG A 92 19.30 8.12 -0.33
C ARG A 92 20.43 9.15 -0.09
N GLU A 93 21.10 9.61 -1.14
CA GLU A 93 22.16 10.61 -1.05
C GLU A 93 21.61 11.98 -0.63
N GLU A 94 20.48 12.40 -1.21
CA GLU A 94 19.80 13.64 -0.85
C GLU A 94 19.28 13.59 0.59
N PHE A 95 18.70 12.45 0.97
CA PHE A 95 18.18 12.21 2.31
C PHE A 95 19.30 12.35 3.36
N ARG A 96 20.43 11.68 3.13
CA ARG A 96 21.61 11.73 4.00
C ARG A 96 22.21 13.13 4.08
N ALA A 97 22.43 13.79 2.94
CA ALA A 97 22.99 15.14 2.90
C ALA A 97 22.11 16.16 3.65
N THR A 98 20.79 16.04 3.52
CA THR A 98 19.85 16.91 4.23
C THR A 98 19.91 16.68 5.74
N PHE A 99 19.94 15.43 6.18
CA PHE A 99 20.05 15.11 7.61
C PHE A 99 21.38 15.55 8.21
N GLU A 100 22.51 15.32 7.54
CA GLU A 100 23.83 15.75 8.03
C GLU A 100 23.91 17.27 8.18
N ARG A 101 23.20 18.03 7.34
CA ARG A 101 23.14 19.49 7.40
C ARG A 101 22.21 20.03 8.50
N ALA A 102 21.04 19.42 8.70
CA ALA A 102 19.96 19.99 9.51
C ALA A 102 19.61 19.21 10.78
N GLY A 103 20.09 17.97 10.93
CA GLY A 103 19.72 17.06 12.02
C GLY A 103 18.29 16.51 11.96
N ALA A 104 17.49 16.98 10.99
CA ALA A 104 16.15 16.51 10.66
C ALA A 104 15.87 16.81 9.19
N ILE A 105 14.94 16.05 8.59
CA ILE A 105 14.54 16.24 7.21
C ILE A 105 13.16 16.88 7.21
N GLU A 106 13.10 18.17 6.91
CA GLU A 106 11.85 18.89 6.71
C GLU A 106 11.57 19.03 5.22
N MET A 107 10.41 18.54 4.80
CA MET A 107 9.97 18.65 3.42
C MET A 107 8.68 19.43 3.34
N HIS A 108 8.71 20.49 2.54
CA HIS A 108 7.54 21.28 2.23
C HIS A 108 7.14 21.04 0.78
N ASP A 109 6.02 20.34 0.59
CA ASP A 109 5.58 19.95 -0.74
C ASP A 109 4.64 21.00 -1.33
N ALA A 110 5.20 22.17 -1.66
CA ALA A 110 4.43 23.25 -2.27
C ALA A 110 3.91 22.92 -3.69
N ALA A 111 4.45 21.87 -4.30
CA ALA A 111 4.00 21.34 -5.59
C ALA A 111 2.73 20.51 -5.46
N PHE A 112 2.42 19.99 -4.27
CA PHE A 112 1.13 19.40 -3.96
C PHE A 112 0.07 20.49 -3.91
N ARG A 113 -0.52 20.78 -5.07
CA ARG A 113 -1.70 21.63 -5.19
C ARG A 113 -2.84 20.69 -5.55
N SER A 114 -3.70 20.36 -4.60
CA SER A 114 -4.91 19.60 -4.95
C SER A 114 -6.14 20.50 -4.85
N GLY A 115 -6.54 21.04 -5.99
CA GLY A 115 -7.96 21.27 -6.23
C GLY A 115 -8.68 19.92 -6.21
N ALA A 116 -10.00 19.94 -6.01
CA ALA A 116 -10.81 18.71 -5.98
C ALA A 116 -10.67 17.85 -7.27
N SER A 117 -10.18 18.43 -8.36
CA SER A 117 -9.89 17.79 -9.65
C SER A 117 -8.61 16.94 -9.69
N ASP A 118 -7.72 17.09 -8.71
CA ASP A 118 -6.34 16.58 -8.82
C ASP A 118 -6.15 15.21 -8.15
N TRP A 119 -7.25 14.61 -7.72
CA TRP A 119 -7.32 13.26 -7.17
C TRP A 119 -7.82 12.31 -8.24
N CYS A 120 -7.02 11.31 -8.61
CA CYS A 120 -7.47 10.29 -9.54
C CYS A 120 -8.49 9.40 -8.83
N PRO A 121 -9.74 9.32 -9.30
CA PRO A 121 -10.62 8.25 -8.88
C PRO A 121 -10.07 6.95 -9.47
N CYS A 122 -9.21 6.26 -8.72
CA CYS A 122 -9.02 4.85 -8.97
C CYS A 122 -10.31 4.17 -8.51
N ASP A 123 -11.09 3.65 -9.44
CA ASP A 123 -12.08 2.64 -9.10
C ASP A 123 -11.31 1.42 -8.60
N VAL A 124 -11.03 1.36 -7.29
CA VAL A 124 -10.39 0.21 -6.62
C VAL A 124 -11.28 -1.05 -6.68
N ASN A 125 -12.39 -1.00 -7.43
CA ASN A 125 -13.29 -2.12 -7.66
C ASN A 125 -12.99 -2.90 -8.95
N ASP A 126 -12.09 -2.43 -9.83
CA ASP A 126 -11.80 -3.14 -11.10
C ASP A 126 -10.55 -4.03 -11.05
N GLU A 127 -9.72 -3.91 -10.02
CA GLU A 127 -8.71 -4.93 -9.72
C GLU A 127 -9.31 -5.91 -8.72
N PRO A 128 -9.33 -7.23 -9.01
CA PRO A 128 -9.80 -8.22 -8.06
C PRO A 128 -8.84 -8.21 -6.87
N PHE A 129 -9.19 -7.42 -5.85
CA PHE A 129 -8.60 -7.52 -4.54
C PHE A 129 -8.62 -9.00 -4.22
N LEU A 130 -7.44 -9.61 -4.09
CA LEU A 130 -7.27 -10.96 -3.58
C LEU A 130 -7.97 -10.96 -2.23
N GLN A 131 -9.25 -11.32 -2.23
CA GLN A 131 -9.94 -11.79 -1.07
C GLN A 131 -9.12 -13.02 -0.70
N THR A 132 -8.20 -12.81 0.24
CA THR A 132 -7.60 -13.90 0.95
C THR A 132 -8.80 -14.49 1.66
N GLU A 133 -9.46 -15.46 1.01
CA GLU A 133 -10.44 -16.30 1.66
C GLU A 133 -9.71 -16.78 2.91
N ALA A 134 -10.11 -16.22 4.04
CA ALA A 134 -9.74 -16.76 5.32
C ALA A 134 -10.29 -18.17 5.25
N ALA A 135 -9.40 -19.14 4.99
CA ALA A 135 -9.71 -20.54 5.07
C ALA A 135 -10.27 -20.73 6.48
N GLU A 136 -11.59 -20.79 6.58
CA GLU A 136 -12.29 -21.32 7.73
C GLU A 136 -11.83 -22.77 7.81
N SER A 137 -10.73 -22.99 8.53
CA SER A 137 -10.37 -24.32 9.01
C SER A 137 -11.49 -24.73 9.96
N GLU A 138 -12.45 -25.49 9.43
CA GLU A 138 -13.44 -26.20 10.22
C GLU A 138 -12.71 -27.00 11.29
N ALA A 139 -12.87 -26.58 12.55
CA ALA A 139 -12.40 -27.35 13.68
C ALA A 139 -13.22 -28.65 13.77
N PRO A 140 -12.60 -29.84 13.85
CA PRO A 140 -13.34 -31.07 13.99
C PRO A 140 -13.90 -31.21 15.42
N GLY A 141 -15.20 -31.50 15.49
CA GLY A 141 -15.81 -32.39 16.50
C GLY A 141 -15.86 -31.91 17.95
N LYS A 142 -17.03 -31.41 18.37
CA LYS A 142 -17.46 -31.45 19.78
C LYS A 142 -18.51 -32.55 19.95
N GLU A 143 -18.10 -33.67 20.55
CA GLU A 143 -19.03 -34.63 21.17
C GLU A 143 -19.20 -34.31 22.65
N ASN A 144 -20.47 -34.21 23.06
CA ASN A 144 -21.08 -34.60 24.34
C ASN A 144 -20.45 -34.16 25.68
N ALA A 145 -21.15 -33.26 26.39
CA ALA A 145 -21.33 -33.37 27.84
C ALA A 145 -22.62 -32.65 28.31
N ALA A 146 -23.34 -33.33 29.21
CA ALA A 146 -24.68 -33.09 29.74
C ALA A 146 -24.85 -31.82 30.62
N PRO A 147 -26.10 -31.41 30.96
CA PRO A 147 -26.36 -30.22 31.76
C PRO A 147 -26.24 -30.51 33.26
N VAL A 148 -25.47 -29.70 33.98
CA VAL A 148 -25.53 -29.62 35.45
C VAL A 148 -25.95 -28.20 35.82
N ALA A 149 -27.11 -28.13 36.48
CA ALA A 149 -27.62 -26.93 37.10
C ALA A 149 -26.92 -26.69 38.45
N LYS A 150 -26.59 -25.42 38.74
CA LYS A 150 -27.03 -24.63 39.93
C LYS A 150 -25.99 -23.63 40.42
N GLU A 151 -26.56 -22.48 40.79
CA GLU A 151 -26.21 -21.61 41.93
C GLU A 151 -24.97 -20.69 41.88
N SER A 152 -25.30 -19.41 41.70
CA SER A 152 -24.88 -18.27 42.53
C SER A 152 -23.44 -18.22 43.07
N LYS A 153 -22.70 -17.20 42.62
CA LYS A 153 -22.07 -16.21 43.51
C LYS A 153 -21.58 -15.00 42.72
N LEU A 154 -22.11 -13.85 43.10
CA LEU A 154 -21.61 -12.52 42.77
C LEU A 154 -20.27 -12.37 43.50
N GLY A 155 -19.19 -12.27 42.73
CA GLY A 155 -17.84 -12.10 43.24
C GLY A 155 -17.08 -11.12 42.35
N ASP A 156 -16.64 -10.02 42.97
CA ASP A 156 -15.81 -8.98 42.39
C ASP A 156 -14.57 -9.56 41.70
N LEU A 157 -14.39 -9.23 40.43
CA LEU A 157 -13.22 -9.58 39.64
C LEU A 157 -12.63 -8.30 39.04
N GLN A 158 -11.62 -7.78 39.74
CA GLN A 158 -10.61 -6.90 39.18
C GLN A 158 -10.04 -7.54 37.91
N ARG A 159 -10.35 -6.97 36.75
CA ARG A 159 -9.71 -7.34 35.49
C ARG A 159 -8.35 -6.65 35.42
N GLU A 160 -7.31 -7.37 35.81
CA GLU A 160 -5.95 -7.07 35.33
C GLU A 160 -5.94 -7.23 33.81
N ALA A 161 -5.69 -6.12 33.11
CA ALA A 161 -5.52 -6.10 31.68
C ALA A 161 -4.22 -6.86 31.34
N GLN A 162 -4.35 -8.09 30.83
CA GLN A 162 -3.20 -8.76 30.24
C GLN A 162 -2.78 -8.02 28.95
N PRO A 163 -1.48 -7.76 28.75
CA PRO A 163 -0.99 -7.15 27.53
C PRO A 163 -1.28 -8.11 26.36
N GLN A 164 -2.07 -7.65 25.40
CA GLN A 164 -2.26 -8.38 24.15
C GLN A 164 -0.91 -8.44 23.41
N ILE A 165 -0.36 -9.65 23.29
CA ILE A 165 0.80 -9.92 22.46
C ILE A 165 0.35 -9.76 21.01
N VAL A 166 0.60 -8.58 20.45
CA VAL A 166 0.48 -8.32 19.02
C VAL A 166 1.56 -9.15 18.33
N ARG A 167 1.17 -10.30 17.75
CA ARG A 167 2.04 -11.06 16.85
C ARG A 167 2.23 -10.22 15.59
N VAL A 168 3.36 -9.53 15.51
CA VAL A 168 3.82 -8.88 14.29
C VAL A 168 4.08 -10.01 13.29
N PHE A 169 3.17 -10.18 12.33
CA PHE A 169 3.41 -11.02 11.17
C PHE A 169 4.54 -10.36 10.37
N SER A 170 5.75 -10.92 10.49
CA SER A 170 6.85 -10.60 9.60
C SER A 170 6.42 -11.03 8.20
N LEU A 171 5.90 -10.09 7.41
CA LEU A 171 5.66 -10.33 5.99
C LEU A 171 7.02 -10.70 5.37
N PRO A 172 7.07 -11.72 4.50
CA PRO A 172 8.30 -12.07 3.80
C PRO A 172 8.79 -10.83 3.07
N PHE A 173 10.03 -10.43 3.36
CA PHE A 173 10.72 -9.35 2.68
C PHE A 173 10.52 -9.51 1.18
N PHE A 174 9.85 -8.54 0.56
CA PHE A 174 9.68 -8.48 -0.87
C PHE A 174 11.06 -8.22 -1.46
N ASN A 175 11.78 -9.29 -1.80
CA ASN A 175 13.10 -9.17 -2.39
C ASN A 175 12.89 -8.69 -3.83
N PRO A 176 13.27 -7.45 -4.19
CA PRO A 176 13.02 -6.93 -5.52
C PRO A 176 13.81 -7.76 -6.52
N MET A 177 13.11 -8.54 -7.34
CA MET A 177 13.72 -9.37 -8.39
C MET A 177 14.58 -8.49 -9.30
N THR A 178 15.86 -8.81 -9.38
CA THR A 178 16.84 -8.14 -10.23
C THR A 178 16.45 -8.27 -11.70
N GLU A 179 16.95 -7.37 -12.56
CA GLU A 179 16.66 -7.43 -13.99
C GLU A 179 17.19 -8.72 -14.64
N GLN A 180 18.30 -9.26 -14.12
CA GLN A 180 18.85 -10.54 -14.56
C GLN A 180 17.89 -11.70 -14.23
N GLU A 181 17.36 -11.76 -13.01
CA GLU A 181 16.38 -12.77 -12.59
C GLU A 181 15.08 -12.67 -13.40
N ARG A 182 14.60 -11.46 -13.73
CA ARG A 182 13.43 -11.30 -14.60
C ARG A 182 13.67 -11.85 -16.00
N ARG A 183 14.87 -11.63 -16.56
CA ARG A 183 15.23 -12.17 -17.89
C ARG A 183 15.32 -13.69 -17.86
N GLU A 184 15.85 -14.26 -16.79
CA GLU A 184 15.98 -15.70 -16.62
C GLU A 184 14.62 -16.38 -16.42
N LEU A 185 13.75 -15.81 -15.59
CA LEU A 185 12.37 -16.26 -15.42
C LEU A 185 11.57 -16.20 -16.73
N SER A 186 11.76 -15.15 -17.52
CA SER A 186 11.13 -15.02 -18.85
C SER A 186 11.60 -16.12 -19.81
N ARG A 187 12.90 -16.45 -19.81
CA ARG A 187 13.45 -17.56 -20.62
C ARG A 187 12.91 -18.92 -20.16
N GLN A 188 12.81 -19.16 -18.85
CA GLN A 188 12.22 -20.40 -18.32
C GLN A 188 10.77 -20.56 -18.77
N ARG A 189 9.95 -19.51 -18.65
CA ARG A 189 8.55 -19.56 -19.11
C ARG A 189 8.43 -19.81 -20.62
N ALA A 190 9.31 -19.23 -21.43
CA ALA A 190 9.33 -19.50 -22.87
C ALA A 190 9.67 -20.96 -23.18
N GLN A 191 10.66 -21.54 -22.49
CA GLN A 191 11.03 -22.95 -22.64
C GLN A 191 9.93 -23.90 -22.15
N GLU A 192 9.25 -23.58 -21.04
CA GLU A 192 8.09 -24.35 -20.56
C GLU A 192 6.93 -24.29 -21.56
N GLN A 193 6.66 -23.14 -22.18
CA GLN A 193 5.64 -23.03 -23.23
C GLN A 193 5.97 -23.86 -24.46
N GLU A 194 7.24 -23.91 -24.86
CA GLU A 194 7.70 -24.79 -25.95
C GLU A 194 7.58 -26.28 -25.57
N GLN A 195 7.95 -26.66 -24.34
CA GLN A 195 7.84 -28.05 -23.86
C GLN A 195 6.40 -28.52 -23.70
N MET A 196 5.48 -27.62 -23.33
CA MET A 196 4.06 -27.96 -23.20
C MET A 196 3.33 -28.09 -24.55
N GLY A 197 4.03 -27.94 -25.69
CA GLY A 197 3.45 -28.21 -27.01
C GLY A 197 2.22 -27.35 -27.32
N LEU A 198 2.09 -26.18 -26.67
CA LEU A 198 1.00 -25.24 -26.86
C LEU A 198 1.21 -24.51 -28.19
N HIS A 199 0.95 -25.22 -29.29
CA HIS A 199 0.66 -24.63 -30.59
C HIS A 199 -0.63 -23.83 -30.50
N ILE A 200 -0.58 -22.63 -29.90
CA ILE A 200 -1.58 -21.61 -30.15
C ILE A 200 -1.36 -21.16 -31.59
N PHE A 201 -2.08 -21.81 -32.52
CA PHE A 201 -2.21 -21.36 -33.89
C PHE A 201 -2.70 -19.91 -33.89
N GLY A 202 -1.77 -18.97 -34.08
CA GLY A 202 -2.06 -17.59 -34.38
C GLY A 202 -2.74 -17.49 -35.74
N GLY A 203 -4.07 -17.60 -35.74
CA GLY A 203 -4.93 -17.28 -36.87
C GLY A 203 -4.89 -15.78 -37.17
N PHE A 204 -3.83 -15.33 -37.84
CA PHE A 204 -3.76 -14.01 -38.44
C PHE A 204 -4.68 -13.99 -39.68
N GLY A 205 -5.97 -13.75 -39.44
CA GLY A 205 -6.95 -13.48 -40.48
C GLY A 205 -6.59 -12.19 -41.21
N ARG A 206 -5.95 -12.30 -42.38
CA ARG A 206 -5.85 -11.21 -43.36
C ARG A 206 -7.27 -10.84 -43.82
N LEU A 207 -7.80 -9.74 -43.30
CA LEU A 207 -8.94 -9.06 -43.90
C LEU A 207 -8.47 -8.35 -45.17
N PHE A 208 -8.89 -8.90 -46.31
CA PHE A 208 -8.69 -8.33 -47.64
C PHE A 208 -9.48 -7.03 -47.79
N SER A 209 -8.77 -5.91 -47.95
CA SER A 209 -9.34 -4.66 -48.47
C SER A 209 -9.71 -4.83 -49.94
N LYS A 210 -10.98 -4.63 -50.29
CA LYS A 210 -11.47 -4.59 -51.68
C LYS A 210 -11.09 -3.24 -52.35
N PRO A 211 -10.70 -3.23 -53.63
CA PRO A 211 -10.46 -1.98 -54.36
C PRO A 211 -11.78 -1.33 -54.82
N VAL A 212 -11.86 -0.02 -54.67
CA VAL A 212 -12.94 0.84 -55.17
C VAL A 212 -12.73 1.08 -56.66
N VAL A 213 -13.69 0.62 -57.48
CA VAL A 213 -13.74 0.92 -58.92
C VAL A 213 -14.34 2.31 -59.11
N LYS A 214 -13.64 3.19 -59.83
CA LYS A 214 -14.16 4.48 -60.32
C LYS A 214 -14.79 4.26 -61.70
N THR A 215 -16.06 4.60 -61.85
CA THR A 215 -16.72 4.81 -63.14
C THR A 215 -16.72 6.30 -63.46
N THR A 216 -16.12 6.63 -64.60
CA THR A 216 -16.27 7.87 -65.38
C THR A 216 -17.66 8.00 -66.00
#